data_AF-A0AAJ1I6T6-F1
#
_entry.id   AF-A0AAJ1I6T6-F1
#
_cell.length_a   1.000
_cell.length_b   1.000
_cell.length_c   1.000
_cell.angle_alpha   90.00
_cell.angle_beta   90.00
_cell.angle_gamma   90.00
#
_symmetry.space_group_name_H-M   'P 1'
#
loop_
_entity.id
_entity.type
_entity.pdbx_description
1 polymer ?
#
loop_
_entity_poly.entity_id
_entity_poly.type
_entity_poly.pdbx_seq_one_letter_code
_entity_poly.pdbx_strand_id
1 'polypeptide(L)'
;MHKLSAAPGPVPGRNAVAGIRRLGPLQWLGLITGAVLLGDAVVLMARGMFNLGVTLPAVLGLLFMACSFWRAAIARRLRASAWLRRAWWLGWAALAIWLASLLLFWAHLLSASSRLAPDQPVQAIVVLGSATREGQPSLTLAQRLDRAAELAASQPKALVVTSGGVDFGESESEGAVMARYLQQRHGIAPERLLMEQRSTSTALNLAWSLPLLQERGVAPDAAIAIVTSDFHTLRAGWIAKRSGYGQAFTVGAPTPATIRANAWLREYFAVISGWVLGEF
;
A
#
# COMPACT_ATOMS: atom_id res chain seq x y z
N MET A 1 12.82 69.94 -63.14
CA MET A 1 11.49 69.37 -62.83
C MET A 1 11.69 68.17 -61.92
N HIS A 2 11.47 68.37 -60.61
CA HIS A 2 11.81 67.43 -59.54
C HIS A 2 10.77 66.30 -59.42
N LYS A 3 11.24 65.06 -59.34
CA LYS A 3 10.48 63.83 -59.12
C LYS A 3 9.95 63.77 -57.68
N LEU A 4 8.65 63.53 -57.50
CA LEU A 4 8.04 63.11 -56.24
C LEU A 4 8.02 61.57 -56.21
N SER A 5 8.85 60.99 -55.34
CA SER A 5 8.80 59.57 -54.97
C SER A 5 8.16 59.48 -53.58
N ALA A 6 6.94 58.97 -53.51
CA ALA A 6 6.26 58.71 -52.24
C ALA A 6 6.84 57.44 -51.59
N ALA A 7 7.36 57.58 -50.37
CA ALA A 7 7.80 56.44 -49.55
C ALA A 7 6.58 55.74 -48.93
N PRO A 8 6.53 54.40 -48.89
CA PRO A 8 5.50 53.69 -48.15
C PRO A 8 5.77 53.81 -46.64
N GLY A 9 4.72 54.13 -45.87
CA GLY A 9 4.77 54.22 -44.42
C GLY A 9 5.10 52.88 -43.75
N PRO A 10 5.54 52.91 -42.47
CA PRO A 10 6.00 51.72 -41.77
C PRO A 10 4.88 50.70 -41.58
N VAL A 11 5.12 49.48 -42.04
CA VAL A 11 4.28 48.30 -41.76
C VAL A 11 4.32 48.03 -40.25
N PRO A 12 3.18 47.98 -39.54
CA PRO A 12 3.17 47.65 -38.13
C PRO A 12 3.76 46.26 -37.91
N GLY A 13 4.76 46.19 -37.04
CA GLY A 13 5.50 44.98 -36.72
C GLY A 13 4.58 43.82 -36.35
N ARG A 14 4.71 42.74 -37.11
CA ARG A 14 4.51 41.37 -36.65
C ARG A 14 5.31 41.19 -35.36
N ASN A 15 4.67 41.29 -34.19
CA ASN A 15 5.15 40.75 -32.91
C ASN A 15 4.03 40.80 -31.86
N ALA A 16 2.89 40.18 -32.20
CA ALA A 16 1.85 39.84 -31.23
C ALA A 16 1.58 38.33 -31.27
N VAL A 17 2.64 37.51 -31.28
CA VAL A 17 2.51 36.15 -30.76
C VAL A 17 2.72 36.29 -29.27
N ALA A 18 1.62 36.25 -28.51
CA ALA A 18 1.64 36.22 -27.06
C ALA A 18 2.72 35.27 -26.58
N GLY A 19 3.78 35.81 -25.98
CA GLY A 19 4.95 35.04 -25.58
C GLY A 19 4.51 33.93 -24.64
N ILE A 20 4.59 32.68 -25.11
CA ILE A 20 4.52 31.51 -24.25
C ILE A 20 5.67 31.67 -23.26
N ARG A 21 5.35 32.13 -22.03
CA ARG A 21 6.33 32.20 -20.95
C ARG A 21 6.85 30.79 -20.75
N ARG A 22 8.09 30.53 -21.15
CA ARG A 22 8.73 29.24 -20.96
C ARG A 22 8.69 28.89 -19.47
N LEU A 23 8.10 27.75 -19.15
CA LEU A 23 8.07 27.22 -17.79
C LEU A 23 9.51 26.96 -17.32
N GLY A 24 9.82 27.38 -16.09
CA GLY A 24 11.11 27.11 -15.48
C GLY A 24 11.26 25.64 -15.07
N PRO A 25 12.49 25.15 -14.82
CA PRO A 25 12.75 23.74 -14.49
C PRO A 25 12.00 23.28 -13.23
N LEU A 26 11.92 24.13 -12.19
CA LEU A 26 11.16 23.81 -10.98
C LEU A 26 9.64 23.69 -11.22
N GLN A 27 9.10 24.43 -12.19
CA GLN A 27 7.67 24.31 -12.54
C GLN A 27 7.41 23.00 -13.29
N TRP A 28 8.31 22.64 -14.20
CA TRP A 28 8.24 21.35 -14.88
C TRP A 28 8.33 20.19 -13.90
N LEU A 29 9.28 20.24 -12.95
CA LEU A 29 9.41 19.21 -11.93
C LEU A 29 8.10 19.02 -11.14
N GLY A 30 7.50 20.09 -10.63
CA GLY A 30 6.25 19.99 -9.87
C GLY A 30 5.06 19.54 -10.72
N LEU A 31 4.96 19.96 -11.99
CA LEU A 31 3.94 19.48 -12.92
C LEU A 31 4.09 17.98 -13.22
N ILE A 32 5.31 17.52 -13.49
CA ILE A 32 5.60 16.11 -13.81
C ILE A 32 5.33 15.25 -12.56
N THR A 33 5.88 15.61 -11.40
CA THR A 33 5.62 14.90 -10.15
C THR A 33 4.13 14.83 -9.86
N GLY A 34 3.42 15.95 -10.01
CA GLY A 34 1.98 15.99 -9.76
C GLY A 34 1.17 15.14 -10.74
N ALA A 35 1.54 15.16 -12.04
CA ALA A 35 0.89 14.34 -13.06
C ALA A 35 1.13 12.84 -12.84
N VAL A 36 2.33 12.43 -12.42
CA VAL A 36 2.64 11.03 -12.09
C VAL A 36 1.80 10.54 -10.91
N LEU A 37 1.76 11.30 -9.81
CA LEU A 37 0.96 10.94 -8.62
C LEU A 37 -0.53 10.86 -8.94
N LEU A 38 -1.06 11.83 -9.68
CA LEU A 38 -2.47 11.84 -10.07
C LEU A 38 -2.79 10.72 -11.06
N GLY A 39 -1.91 10.47 -12.03
CA GLY A 39 -2.07 9.41 -13.02
C GLY A 39 -2.11 8.02 -12.39
N ASP A 40 -1.18 7.71 -11.49
CA ASP A 40 -1.19 6.46 -10.71
C ASP A 40 -2.51 6.31 -9.94
N ALA A 41 -2.91 7.36 -9.23
CA ALA A 41 -4.14 7.34 -8.45
C ALA A 41 -5.39 7.11 -9.31
N VAL A 42 -5.50 7.76 -10.47
CA VAL A 42 -6.61 7.57 -11.42
C VAL A 42 -6.68 6.13 -11.91
N VAL A 43 -5.54 5.53 -12.28
CA VAL A 43 -5.49 4.12 -12.73
C VAL A 43 -5.96 3.18 -11.61
N LEU A 44 -5.57 3.44 -10.37
CA LEU A 44 -5.95 2.61 -9.22
C LEU A 44 -7.42 2.80 -8.82
N MET A 45 -7.92 4.03 -8.83
CA MET A 45 -9.34 4.32 -8.59
C MET A 45 -10.24 3.71 -9.67
N ALA A 46 -9.81 3.71 -10.94
CA ALA A 46 -10.52 3.03 -12.02
C ALA A 46 -10.62 1.50 -11.81
N ARG A 47 -9.73 0.92 -11.00
CA ARG A 47 -9.77 -0.48 -10.55
C ARG A 47 -10.55 -0.66 -9.24
N GLY A 48 -11.27 0.36 -8.78
CA GLY A 48 -12.09 0.33 -7.56
C GLY A 48 -11.33 0.59 -6.26
N MET A 49 -10.05 0.97 -6.30
CA MET A 49 -9.26 1.20 -5.09
C MET A 49 -9.41 2.62 -4.56
N PHE A 50 -10.29 2.80 -3.57
CA PHE A 50 -10.49 4.07 -2.87
C PHE A 50 -10.02 3.95 -1.42
N ASN A 51 -8.78 4.33 -1.15
CA ASN A 51 -8.21 4.34 0.20
C ASN A 51 -7.15 5.43 0.36
N LEU A 52 -6.72 5.69 1.59
CA LEU A 52 -5.73 6.74 1.90
C LEU A 52 -4.41 6.60 1.13
N GLY A 53 -4.01 5.36 0.82
CA GLY A 53 -2.82 5.09 0.01
C GLY A 53 -2.92 5.63 -1.42
N VAL A 54 -4.12 5.79 -1.96
CA VAL A 54 -4.40 6.24 -3.33
C VAL A 54 -4.89 7.70 -3.37
N THR A 55 -5.79 8.07 -2.45
CA THR A 55 -6.41 9.40 -2.44
C THR A 55 -5.43 10.50 -2.00
N LEU A 56 -4.55 10.23 -1.04
CA LEU A 56 -3.57 11.22 -0.57
C LEU A 56 -2.55 11.59 -1.67
N PRO A 57 -1.91 10.64 -2.38
CA PRO A 57 -1.08 10.96 -3.54
C PRO A 57 -1.81 11.77 -4.60
N ALA A 58 -3.08 11.47 -4.89
CA ALA A 58 -3.87 12.25 -5.85
C ALA A 58 -4.00 13.72 -5.44
N VAL A 59 -4.34 13.98 -4.18
CA VAL A 59 -4.47 15.34 -3.63
C VAL A 59 -3.12 16.05 -3.65
N LEU A 60 -2.05 15.40 -3.20
CA LEU A 60 -0.71 15.96 -3.26
C LEU A 60 -0.30 16.29 -4.71
N GLY A 61 -0.63 15.41 -5.66
CA GLY A 61 -0.36 15.62 -7.08
C GLY A 61 -1.07 16.87 -7.62
N LEU A 62 -2.36 17.03 -7.32
CA LEU A 62 -3.12 18.24 -7.67
C LEU A 62 -2.52 19.51 -7.04
N LEU A 63 -2.09 19.43 -5.77
CA LEU A 63 -1.44 20.54 -5.08
C LEU A 63 -0.09 20.92 -5.72
N PHE A 64 0.72 19.95 -6.12
CA PHE A 64 1.98 20.21 -6.83
C PHE A 64 1.75 20.86 -8.19
N MET A 65 0.74 20.40 -8.94
CA MET A 65 0.36 20.99 -10.22
C MET A 65 -0.14 22.43 -10.04
N ALA A 66 -1.05 22.65 -9.08
CA ALA A 66 -1.56 23.96 -8.72
C ALA A 66 -0.43 24.93 -8.32
N CYS A 67 0.47 24.50 -7.43
CA CYS A 67 1.60 25.32 -6.99
C CYS A 67 2.55 25.66 -8.15
N SER A 68 2.74 24.75 -9.10
CA SER A 68 3.60 24.96 -10.26
C SER A 68 2.98 25.91 -11.28
N PHE A 69 1.67 25.78 -11.52
CA PHE A 69 0.91 26.63 -12.43
C PHE A 69 0.77 28.05 -11.90
N TRP A 70 0.38 28.23 -10.63
CA TRP A 70 0.21 29.53 -9.99
C TRP A 70 1.47 30.07 -9.30
N ARG A 71 2.65 29.50 -9.57
CA ARG A 71 3.93 29.84 -8.93
C ARG A 71 4.18 31.35 -8.84
N ALA A 72 3.94 32.10 -9.92
CA ALA A 72 4.20 33.54 -9.95
C ALA A 72 3.23 34.32 -9.03
N ALA A 73 1.96 33.92 -8.99
CA ALA A 73 0.97 34.53 -8.09
C ALA A 73 1.28 34.21 -6.62
N ILE A 74 1.63 32.96 -6.32
CA ILE A 74 2.07 32.52 -4.99
C ILE A 74 3.30 33.33 -4.56
N ALA A 75 4.33 33.42 -5.40
CA ALA A 75 5.55 34.17 -5.10
C ALA A 75 5.29 35.65 -4.78
N ARG A 76 4.37 36.31 -5.50
CA ARG A 76 3.97 37.69 -5.19
C ARG A 76 3.33 37.79 -3.81
N ARG A 77 2.39 36.90 -3.48
CA ARG A 77 1.72 36.89 -2.17
C ARG A 77 2.69 36.60 -1.01
N LEU A 78 3.63 35.67 -1.18
CA LEU A 78 4.65 35.34 -0.18
C LEU A 78 5.68 36.48 0.03
N ARG A 79 5.93 37.30 -0.99
CA ARG A 79 6.75 38.52 -0.84
C ARG A 79 6.00 39.62 -0.09
N ALA A 80 4.70 39.75 -0.33
CA ALA A 80 3.86 40.78 0.28
C ALA A 80 3.55 40.54 1.77
N SER A 81 3.58 39.28 2.26
CA SER A 81 3.27 38.96 3.65
C SER A 81 4.30 38.03 4.29
N ALA A 82 4.93 38.50 5.36
CA ALA A 82 5.87 37.70 6.15
C ALA A 82 5.19 36.51 6.84
N TRP A 83 3.94 36.66 7.26
CA TRP A 83 3.15 35.57 7.85
C TRP A 83 2.91 34.44 6.85
N LEU A 84 2.45 34.76 5.64
CA LEU A 84 2.23 33.75 4.60
C LEU A 84 3.54 33.04 4.22
N ARG A 85 4.66 33.76 4.18
CA ARG A 85 5.97 33.17 3.96
C ARG A 85 6.38 32.20 5.06
N ARG A 86 6.15 32.54 6.34
CA ARG A 86 6.40 31.63 7.46
C ARG A 86 5.51 30.39 7.36
N ALA A 87 4.20 30.56 7.16
CA ALA A 87 3.26 29.45 7.01
C ALA A 87 3.62 28.52 5.84
N TRP A 88 4.05 29.09 4.71
CA TRP A 88 4.53 28.32 3.55
C TRP A 88 5.72 27.43 3.90
N TRP A 89 6.76 28.00 4.53
CA TRP A 89 7.93 27.22 4.94
C TRP A 89 7.63 26.19 6.03
N LEU A 90 6.75 26.52 6.98
CA LEU A 90 6.26 25.57 7.97
C LEU A 90 5.51 24.40 7.31
N GLY A 91 4.70 24.67 6.28
CA GLY A 91 4.03 23.63 5.49
C GLY A 91 5.02 22.69 4.81
N TRP A 92 6.07 23.22 4.17
CA TRP A 92 7.13 22.41 3.58
C TRP A 92 7.94 21.64 4.62
N ALA A 93 8.24 22.25 5.76
CA ALA A 93 8.91 21.57 6.87
C ALA A 93 8.07 20.42 7.41
N ALA A 94 6.77 20.64 7.62
CA ALA A 94 5.83 19.59 8.05
C ALA A 94 5.74 18.46 7.03
N LEU A 95 5.65 18.76 5.73
CA LEU A 95 5.66 17.76 4.66
C LEU A 95 6.98 16.97 4.65
N ALA A 96 8.12 17.63 4.82
CA ALA A 96 9.42 16.98 4.87
C ALA A 96 9.56 16.06 6.09
N ILE A 97 9.12 16.50 7.27
CA ILE A 97 9.09 15.69 8.50
C ILE A 97 8.19 14.48 8.32
N TRP A 98 6.98 14.69 7.76
CA TRP A 98 6.07 13.58 7.46
C TRP A 98 6.70 12.57 6.50
N LEU A 99 7.27 13.02 5.37
CA LEU A 99 7.98 12.17 4.43
C LEU A 99 9.14 11.40 5.08
N ALA A 100 9.93 12.06 5.93
CA ALA A 100 11.01 11.40 6.67
C ALA A 100 10.46 10.28 7.57
N SER A 101 9.38 10.54 8.31
CA SER A 101 8.73 9.52 9.15
C SER A 101 8.17 8.34 8.34
N LEU A 102 7.61 8.60 7.16
CA LEU A 102 7.12 7.57 6.24
C LEU A 102 8.27 6.70 5.72
N LEU A 103 9.38 7.31 5.30
CA LEU A 103 10.57 6.60 4.83
C LEU A 103 11.21 5.76 5.93
N LEU A 104 11.29 6.29 7.16
CA LEU A 104 11.75 5.53 8.33
C LEU A 104 10.84 4.34 8.62
N PHE A 105 9.52 4.53 8.52
CA PHE A 105 8.56 3.44 8.67
C PHE A 105 8.74 2.37 7.58
N TRP A 106 8.94 2.75 6.32
CA TRP A 106 9.20 1.81 5.23
C TRP A 106 10.52 1.06 5.41
N ALA A 107 11.59 1.74 5.85
CA ALA A 107 12.85 1.09 6.18
C ALA A 107 12.67 0.06 7.30
N HIS A 108 11.91 0.39 8.34
CA HIS A 108 11.59 -0.54 9.41
C HIS A 108 10.77 -1.74 8.90
N LEU A 109 9.79 -1.50 8.03
CA LEU A 109 8.95 -2.56 7.46
C LEU A 109 9.74 -3.53 6.59
N LEU A 110 10.69 -3.02 5.78
CA LEU A 110 11.63 -3.86 5.02
C LEU A 110 12.46 -4.76 5.94
N SER A 111 12.96 -4.23 7.07
CA SER A 111 13.72 -5.03 8.03
C SER A 111 12.88 -6.04 8.81
N ALA A 112 11.56 -5.82 8.90
CA ALA A 112 10.63 -6.65 9.65
C ALA A 112 9.73 -7.53 8.75
N SER A 113 10.07 -7.66 7.46
CA SER A 113 9.24 -8.39 6.49
C SER A 113 9.19 -9.89 6.75
N SER A 114 10.13 -10.47 7.48
CA SER A 114 10.06 -11.85 7.97
C SER A 114 10.81 -11.98 9.29
N ARG A 115 10.13 -12.50 10.31
CA ARG A 115 10.70 -12.74 11.66
C ARG A 115 10.99 -14.21 11.92
N LEU A 116 10.68 -15.08 10.97
CA LEU A 116 11.00 -16.50 11.04
C LEU A 116 12.43 -16.73 10.55
N ALA A 117 13.29 -17.30 11.40
CA ALA A 117 14.61 -17.73 10.97
C ALA A 117 14.49 -18.91 9.98
N PRO A 118 15.42 -19.06 9.00
CA PRO A 118 15.31 -20.06 7.93
C PRO A 118 15.01 -21.49 8.41
N ASP A 119 15.65 -21.91 9.52
CA ASP A 119 15.53 -23.27 10.05
C ASP A 119 14.63 -23.37 11.29
N GLN A 120 13.90 -22.30 11.63
CA GLN A 120 12.99 -22.32 12.78
C GLN A 120 11.82 -23.28 12.49
N PRO A 121 11.68 -24.41 13.22
CA PRO A 121 10.56 -25.31 13.02
C PRO A 121 9.26 -24.64 13.51
N VAL A 122 8.18 -24.85 12.76
CA VAL A 122 6.83 -24.40 13.13
C VAL A 122 5.84 -25.57 13.10
N GLN A 123 4.88 -25.57 14.02
CA GLN A 123 3.83 -26.59 14.07
C GLN A 123 2.67 -26.25 13.13
N ALA A 124 2.48 -24.96 12.82
CA ALA A 124 1.45 -24.51 11.91
C ALA A 124 1.85 -23.25 11.13
N ILE A 125 1.19 -23.08 9.99
CA ILE A 125 1.27 -21.93 9.11
C ILE A 125 -0.15 -21.37 8.96
N VAL A 126 -0.40 -20.17 9.46
CA VAL A 126 -1.68 -19.47 9.29
C VAL A 126 -1.53 -18.47 8.15
N VAL A 127 -2.26 -18.65 7.07
CA VAL A 127 -2.29 -17.74 5.92
C VAL A 127 -3.47 -16.79 6.10
N LEU A 128 -3.19 -15.49 6.17
CA LEU A 128 -4.21 -14.45 6.31
C LEU A 128 -4.81 -14.08 4.94
N GLY A 129 -6.14 -14.04 4.88
CA GLY A 129 -6.92 -13.55 3.74
C GLY A 129 -6.62 -12.10 3.35
N SER A 130 -7.01 -11.73 2.14
CA SER A 130 -6.83 -10.38 1.59
C SER A 130 -7.96 -9.94 0.66
N ALA A 131 -8.31 -10.77 -0.32
CA ALA A 131 -9.28 -10.49 -1.37
C ALA A 131 -9.30 -11.66 -2.37
N THR A 132 -10.50 -12.08 -2.71
CA THR A 132 -10.82 -13.00 -3.80
C THR A 132 -11.75 -12.32 -4.80
N ARG A 133 -11.85 -12.90 -5.99
CA ARG A 133 -12.81 -12.47 -7.01
C ARG A 133 -13.17 -13.66 -7.89
N GLU A 134 -14.46 -13.88 -8.07
CA GLU A 134 -14.98 -14.94 -8.97
C GLU A 134 -14.37 -16.32 -8.63
N GLY A 135 -14.24 -16.62 -7.33
CA GLY A 135 -13.66 -17.88 -6.84
C GLY A 135 -12.15 -18.04 -7.04
N GLN A 136 -11.43 -16.96 -7.37
CA GLN A 136 -9.97 -16.94 -7.54
C GLN A 136 -9.31 -15.97 -6.56
N PRO A 137 -8.09 -16.25 -6.08
CA PRO A 137 -7.36 -15.30 -5.25
C PRO A 137 -6.93 -14.08 -6.07
N SER A 138 -7.01 -12.89 -5.46
CA SER A 138 -6.35 -11.69 -6.00
C SER A 138 -4.84 -11.93 -6.14
N LEU A 139 -4.14 -11.11 -6.94
CA LEU A 139 -2.69 -11.19 -7.08
C LEU A 139 -1.96 -11.12 -5.72
N THR A 140 -2.44 -10.28 -4.82
CA THR A 140 -1.87 -10.16 -3.47
C THR A 140 -2.08 -11.43 -2.66
N LEU A 141 -3.28 -12.03 -2.72
CA LEU A 141 -3.58 -13.27 -2.00
C LEU A 141 -2.81 -14.45 -2.60
N ALA A 142 -2.68 -14.53 -3.92
CA ALA A 142 -1.87 -15.53 -4.60
C ALA A 142 -0.40 -15.48 -4.14
N GLN A 143 0.21 -14.29 -4.04
CA GLN A 143 1.58 -14.14 -3.51
C GLN A 143 1.71 -14.67 -2.06
N ARG A 144 0.69 -14.47 -1.22
CA ARG A 144 0.66 -15.05 0.15
C ARG A 144 0.58 -16.57 0.12
N LEU A 145 -0.25 -17.13 -0.75
CA LEU A 145 -0.44 -18.57 -0.88
C LEU A 145 0.81 -19.25 -1.44
N ASP A 146 1.45 -18.64 -2.44
CA ASP A 146 2.71 -19.13 -3.00
C ASP A 146 3.81 -19.12 -1.92
N ARG A 147 3.91 -18.03 -1.14
CA ARG A 147 4.85 -17.94 -0.02
C ARG A 147 4.56 -18.96 1.08
N ALA A 148 3.29 -19.22 1.37
CA ALA A 148 2.88 -20.23 2.33
C ALA A 148 3.21 -21.65 1.85
N ALA A 149 3.05 -21.92 0.55
CA ALA A 149 3.39 -23.20 -0.05
C ALA A 149 4.90 -23.47 0.01
N GLU A 150 5.75 -22.48 -0.27
CA GLU A 150 7.21 -22.58 -0.10
C GLU A 150 7.57 -22.97 1.33
N LEU A 151 6.96 -22.33 2.34
CA LEU A 151 7.19 -22.63 3.74
C LEU A 151 6.64 -24.02 4.13
N ALA A 152 5.47 -24.39 3.60
CA ALA A 152 4.85 -25.69 3.87
C ALA A 152 5.65 -26.86 3.27
N ALA A 153 6.40 -26.61 2.19
CA ALA A 153 7.31 -27.58 1.58
C ALA A 153 8.53 -27.85 2.46
N SER A 154 9.11 -26.82 3.11
CA SER A 154 10.22 -27.01 4.06
C SER A 154 9.75 -27.48 5.45
N GLN A 155 8.46 -27.35 5.76
CA GLN A 155 7.84 -27.74 7.03
C GLN A 155 6.77 -28.83 6.80
N PRO A 156 7.15 -30.05 6.37
CA PRO A 156 6.19 -31.07 5.90
C PRO A 156 5.22 -31.58 6.97
N LYS A 157 5.55 -31.40 8.25
CA LYS A 157 4.69 -31.75 9.39
C LYS A 157 3.77 -30.62 9.84
N ALA A 158 3.99 -29.39 9.38
CA ALA A 158 3.19 -28.26 9.79
C ALA A 158 1.79 -28.32 9.17
N LEU A 159 0.78 -28.03 9.98
CA LEU A 159 -0.58 -27.77 9.51
C LEU A 159 -0.62 -26.42 8.78
N VAL A 160 -1.54 -26.28 7.83
CA VAL A 160 -1.74 -25.04 7.08
C VAL A 160 -3.17 -24.58 7.28
N VAL A 161 -3.36 -23.43 7.91
CA VAL A 161 -4.67 -22.80 8.11
C VAL A 161 -4.86 -21.73 7.05
N THR A 162 -5.93 -21.82 6.27
CA THR A 162 -6.38 -20.75 5.40
C THR A 162 -7.52 -19.99 6.08
N SER A 163 -7.32 -18.70 6.33
CA SER A 163 -8.24 -17.92 7.17
C SER A 163 -8.76 -16.68 6.46
N GLY A 164 -10.07 -16.68 6.24
CA GLY A 164 -10.80 -15.58 5.63
C GLY A 164 -12.26 -15.95 5.36
N GLY A 165 -13.19 -15.06 5.71
CA GLY A 165 -14.62 -15.19 5.45
C GLY A 165 -15.03 -14.86 4.02
N VAL A 166 -16.27 -14.45 3.82
CA VAL A 166 -16.83 -14.17 2.49
C VAL A 166 -16.61 -12.69 2.14
N ASP A 167 -15.94 -12.42 1.02
CA ASP A 167 -15.77 -11.08 0.48
C ASP A 167 -17.11 -10.49 0.01
N PHE A 168 -17.23 -9.17 0.07
CA PHE A 168 -18.43 -8.50 -0.42
C PHE A 168 -18.65 -8.76 -1.92
N GLY A 169 -19.80 -9.32 -2.27
CA GLY A 169 -20.16 -9.67 -3.65
C GLY A 169 -19.73 -11.08 -4.09
N GLU A 170 -19.00 -11.81 -3.24
CA GLU A 170 -18.63 -13.20 -3.47
C GLU A 170 -19.58 -14.17 -2.75
N SER A 171 -19.60 -15.42 -3.20
CA SER A 171 -20.44 -16.50 -2.61
C SER A 171 -19.63 -17.54 -1.84
N GLU A 172 -18.32 -17.58 -2.06
CA GLU A 172 -17.40 -18.51 -1.43
C GLU A 172 -16.50 -17.77 -0.43
N SER A 173 -16.11 -18.43 0.65
CA SER A 173 -15.17 -17.86 1.61
C SER A 173 -13.75 -17.80 1.03
N GLU A 174 -12.99 -16.77 1.39
CA GLU A 174 -11.57 -16.67 1.06
C GLU A 174 -10.81 -17.91 1.54
N GLY A 175 -11.10 -18.41 2.75
CA GLY A 175 -10.49 -19.62 3.31
C GLY A 175 -10.66 -20.86 2.41
N ALA A 176 -11.83 -21.05 1.80
CA ALA A 176 -12.09 -22.14 0.87
C ALA A 176 -11.36 -21.95 -0.48
N VAL A 177 -11.40 -20.74 -1.05
CA VAL A 177 -10.65 -20.39 -2.26
C VAL A 177 -9.15 -20.64 -2.08
N MET A 178 -8.60 -20.21 -0.94
CA MET A 178 -7.21 -20.38 -0.56
C MET A 178 -6.82 -21.85 -0.41
N ALA A 179 -7.65 -22.67 0.26
CA ALA A 179 -7.37 -24.09 0.42
C ALA A 179 -7.37 -24.81 -0.93
N ARG A 180 -8.36 -24.52 -1.79
CA ARG A 180 -8.42 -25.05 -3.15
C ARG A 180 -7.18 -24.67 -3.95
N TYR A 181 -6.73 -23.42 -3.87
CA TYR A 181 -5.52 -22.97 -4.55
C TYR A 181 -4.27 -23.75 -4.11
N LEU A 182 -4.08 -23.92 -2.79
CA LEU A 182 -2.94 -24.66 -2.24
C LEU A 182 -2.97 -26.14 -2.62
N GLN A 183 -4.15 -26.77 -2.64
CA GLN A 183 -4.29 -28.16 -3.08
C GLN A 183 -3.99 -28.31 -4.57
N GLN A 184 -4.66 -27.52 -5.42
CA GLN A 184 -4.61 -27.69 -6.86
C GLN A 184 -3.26 -27.27 -7.46
N ARG A 185 -2.66 -26.18 -6.95
CA ARG A 185 -1.45 -25.62 -7.54
C ARG A 185 -0.16 -26.12 -6.89
N HIS A 186 -0.21 -26.39 -5.59
CA HIS A 186 0.98 -26.74 -4.80
C HIS A 186 0.92 -28.16 -4.21
N GLY A 187 -0.17 -28.89 -4.40
CA GLY A 187 -0.29 -30.28 -3.97
C GLY A 187 -0.29 -30.46 -2.45
N ILE A 188 -0.68 -29.43 -1.67
CA ILE A 188 -0.77 -29.57 -0.21
C ILE A 188 -1.88 -30.56 0.13
N ALA A 189 -1.51 -31.60 0.88
CA ALA A 189 -2.41 -32.69 1.23
C ALA A 189 -3.63 -32.19 2.05
N PRO A 190 -4.87 -32.62 1.73
CA PRO A 190 -6.09 -32.16 2.40
C PRO A 190 -6.07 -32.31 3.93
N GLU A 191 -5.46 -33.37 4.45
CA GLU A 191 -5.34 -33.65 5.89
C GLU A 191 -4.52 -32.61 6.65
N ARG A 192 -3.60 -31.91 5.96
CA ARG A 192 -2.79 -30.80 6.51
C ARG A 192 -3.52 -29.47 6.50
N LEU A 193 -4.62 -29.34 5.74
CA LEU A 193 -5.31 -28.08 5.54
C LEU A 193 -6.48 -27.92 6.52
N LEU A 194 -6.53 -26.76 7.17
CA LEU A 194 -7.65 -26.32 7.99
C LEU A 194 -8.21 -25.04 7.38
N MET A 195 -9.53 -24.92 7.32
CA MET A 195 -10.20 -23.75 6.73
C MET A 195 -10.96 -22.99 7.81
N GLU A 196 -10.59 -21.74 8.03
CA GLU A 196 -11.35 -20.77 8.79
C GLU A 196 -12.10 -19.86 7.79
N GLN A 197 -13.44 -19.86 7.85
CA GLN A 197 -14.30 -19.36 6.77
C GLN A 197 -15.28 -18.27 7.19
N ARG A 198 -15.13 -17.71 8.38
CA ARG A 198 -16.12 -16.80 8.96
C ARG A 198 -15.60 -15.37 9.03
N SER A 199 -14.30 -15.21 9.22
CA SER A 199 -13.62 -13.97 9.61
C SER A 199 -13.83 -12.80 8.65
N THR A 200 -13.98 -11.60 9.21
CA THR A 200 -14.13 -10.35 8.44
C THR A 200 -13.03 -9.34 8.75
N SER A 201 -12.03 -9.74 9.53
CA SER A 201 -10.90 -8.90 9.92
C SER A 201 -9.70 -9.76 10.28
N THR A 202 -8.50 -9.17 10.26
CA THR A 202 -7.27 -9.84 10.71
C THR A 202 -7.35 -10.33 12.16
N ALA A 203 -8.02 -9.58 13.04
CA ALA A 203 -8.22 -10.00 14.43
C ALA A 203 -9.10 -11.25 14.53
N LEU A 204 -10.17 -11.31 13.73
CA LEU A 204 -11.02 -12.50 13.65
C LEU A 204 -10.33 -13.66 12.95
N ASN A 205 -9.52 -13.42 11.90
CA ASN A 205 -8.71 -14.45 11.25
C ASN A 205 -7.91 -15.22 12.31
N LEU A 206 -7.14 -14.47 13.11
CA LEU A 206 -6.25 -15.05 14.12
C LEU A 206 -7.03 -15.66 15.29
N ALA A 207 -8.07 -14.97 15.78
CA ALA A 207 -8.89 -15.47 16.88
C ALA A 207 -9.65 -16.76 16.54
N TRP A 208 -10.08 -16.93 15.28
CA TRP A 208 -10.84 -18.12 14.84
C TRP A 208 -9.94 -19.22 14.29
N SER A 209 -8.73 -18.89 13.84
CA SER A 209 -7.72 -19.90 13.47
C SER A 209 -7.16 -20.65 14.69
N LEU A 210 -7.03 -19.99 15.84
CA LEU A 210 -6.39 -20.58 17.02
C LEU A 210 -7.15 -21.80 17.58
N PRO A 211 -8.48 -21.78 17.75
CA PRO A 211 -9.24 -22.97 18.16
C PRO A 211 -9.09 -24.16 17.18
N LEU A 212 -9.08 -23.91 15.86
CA LEU A 212 -8.90 -24.97 14.86
C LEU A 212 -7.54 -25.68 15.01
N LEU A 213 -6.50 -24.91 15.37
CA LEU A 213 -5.17 -25.45 15.66
C LEU A 213 -5.16 -26.28 16.95
N GLN A 214 -5.81 -25.79 18.00
CA GLN A 214 -5.92 -26.49 19.28
C GLN A 214 -6.67 -27.83 19.15
N GLU A 215 -7.74 -27.88 18.35
CA GLU A 215 -8.48 -29.10 18.03
C GLU A 215 -7.61 -30.17 17.33
N ARG A 216 -6.53 -29.74 16.66
CA ARG A 216 -5.54 -30.62 16.03
C ARG A 216 -4.30 -30.85 16.90
N GLY A 217 -4.34 -30.45 18.17
CA GLY A 217 -3.26 -30.68 19.14
C GLY A 217 -2.11 -29.67 19.08
N VAL A 218 -2.27 -28.55 18.38
CA VAL A 218 -1.27 -27.46 18.38
C VAL A 218 -1.58 -26.51 19.54
N ALA A 219 -0.67 -26.46 20.51
CA ALA A 219 -0.82 -25.61 21.69
C ALA A 219 -0.69 -24.10 21.33
N PRO A 220 -1.33 -23.18 22.09
CA PRO A 220 -1.24 -21.74 21.80
C PRO A 220 0.17 -21.15 21.88
N ASP A 221 1.06 -21.76 22.65
CA ASP A 221 2.48 -21.39 22.80
C ASP A 221 3.39 -22.10 21.80
N ALA A 222 2.85 -22.92 20.89
CA ALA A 222 3.57 -23.51 19.79
C ALA A 222 4.14 -22.44 18.84
N ALA A 223 5.27 -22.74 18.22
CA ALA A 223 5.83 -21.94 17.14
C ALA A 223 4.89 -21.97 15.92
N ILE A 224 4.30 -20.83 15.58
CA ILE A 224 3.32 -20.68 14.49
C ILE A 224 3.81 -19.59 13.54
N ALA A 225 3.88 -19.91 12.25
CA ALA A 225 4.14 -18.92 11.20
C ALA A 225 2.84 -18.25 10.77
N ILE A 226 2.86 -16.93 10.60
CA ILE A 226 1.73 -16.13 10.12
C ILE A 226 2.12 -15.51 8.79
N VAL A 227 1.57 -16.04 7.71
CA VAL A 227 1.85 -15.60 6.35
C VAL A 227 0.88 -14.48 5.96
N THR A 228 1.43 -13.33 5.57
CA THR A 228 0.66 -12.18 5.07
C THR A 228 1.50 -11.36 4.10
N SER A 229 1.01 -10.22 3.60
CA SER A 229 1.79 -9.34 2.74
C SER A 229 2.92 -8.66 3.53
N ASP A 230 4.05 -8.38 2.89
CA ASP A 230 5.22 -7.75 3.50
C ASP A 230 4.93 -6.43 4.23
N PHE A 231 3.96 -5.64 3.74
CA PHE A 231 3.55 -4.43 4.45
C PHE A 231 2.77 -4.71 5.74
N HIS A 232 2.12 -5.86 5.86
CA HIS A 232 1.18 -6.15 6.94
C HIS A 232 1.80 -6.92 8.11
N THR A 233 3.08 -7.29 8.02
CA THR A 233 3.74 -8.17 8.99
C THR A 233 3.81 -7.57 10.39
N LEU A 234 3.96 -6.25 10.52
CA LEU A 234 3.99 -5.58 11.83
C LEU A 234 2.65 -5.68 12.54
N ARG A 235 1.57 -5.22 11.89
CA ARG A 235 0.22 -5.25 12.46
C ARG A 235 -0.25 -6.68 12.70
N ALA A 236 -0.04 -7.60 11.76
CA ALA A 236 -0.38 -9.01 11.94
C ALA A 236 0.31 -9.62 13.17
N GLY A 237 1.58 -9.29 13.41
CA GLY A 237 2.32 -9.78 14.58
C GLY A 237 1.77 -9.25 15.90
N TRP A 238 1.43 -7.96 15.96
CA TRP A 238 0.80 -7.38 17.16
C TRP A 238 -0.58 -7.97 17.44
N ILE A 239 -1.41 -8.11 16.41
CA ILE A 239 -2.73 -8.74 16.53
C ILE A 239 -2.57 -10.19 17.00
N ALA A 240 -1.63 -10.94 16.45
CA ALA A 240 -1.40 -12.33 16.85
C ALA A 240 -1.05 -12.47 18.33
N LYS A 241 -0.17 -11.61 18.83
CA LYS A 241 0.16 -11.56 20.26
C LYS A 241 -1.09 -11.30 21.10
N ARG A 242 -1.92 -10.33 20.69
CA ARG A 242 -3.18 -10.02 21.38
C ARG A 242 -4.21 -11.15 21.29
N SER A 243 -4.22 -11.91 20.20
CA SER A 243 -5.09 -13.08 19.98
C SER A 243 -4.61 -14.33 20.72
N GLY A 244 -3.53 -14.26 21.52
CA GLY A 244 -3.08 -15.35 22.38
C GLY A 244 -2.08 -16.31 21.74
N TYR A 245 -1.46 -15.96 20.61
CA TYR A 245 -0.37 -16.74 20.03
C TYR A 245 0.91 -16.49 20.83
N GLY A 246 1.38 -17.49 21.56
CA GLY A 246 2.55 -17.37 22.43
C GLY A 246 3.88 -17.27 21.66
N GLN A 247 3.98 -17.94 20.51
CA GLN A 247 5.16 -17.90 19.64
C GLN A 247 4.78 -17.69 18.17
N ALA A 248 4.37 -16.47 17.83
CA ALA A 248 4.02 -16.08 16.46
C ALA A 248 5.20 -15.48 15.68
N PHE A 249 5.48 -16.02 14.50
CA PHE A 249 6.49 -15.51 13.56
C PHE A 249 5.82 -15.02 12.28
N THR A 250 5.90 -13.73 11.98
CA THR A 250 5.33 -13.21 10.74
C THR A 250 6.24 -13.45 9.55
N VAL A 251 5.65 -13.86 8.43
CA VAL A 251 6.32 -14.15 7.17
C VAL A 251 5.63 -13.35 6.07
N GLY A 252 6.36 -12.38 5.52
CA GLY A 252 5.87 -11.48 4.48
C GLY A 252 6.03 -12.06 3.09
N ALA A 253 4.94 -12.13 2.35
CA ALA A 253 4.92 -12.33 0.92
C ALA A 253 5.12 -11.00 0.19
N PRO A 254 5.82 -10.98 -0.96
CA PRO A 254 6.07 -9.74 -1.68
C PRO A 254 4.76 -9.12 -2.15
N THR A 255 4.57 -7.84 -1.84
CA THR A 255 3.41 -7.09 -2.35
C THR A 255 3.59 -6.79 -3.84
N PRO A 256 2.56 -7.02 -4.69
CA PRO A 256 2.64 -6.73 -6.12
C PRO A 256 3.12 -5.30 -6.38
N ALA A 257 4.11 -5.16 -7.27
CA ALA A 257 4.78 -3.88 -7.54
C ALA A 257 3.79 -2.76 -7.93
N THR A 258 2.70 -3.12 -8.62
CA THR A 258 1.64 -2.21 -9.07
C THR A 258 0.87 -1.53 -7.95
N ILE A 259 0.84 -2.10 -6.75
CA ILE A 259 0.13 -1.52 -5.59
C ILE A 259 1.05 -1.24 -4.40
N ARG A 260 2.34 -1.59 -4.49
CA ARG A 260 3.26 -1.61 -3.36
C ARG A 260 3.31 -0.27 -2.62
N ALA A 261 3.61 0.83 -3.32
CA ALA A 261 3.72 2.14 -2.69
C ALA A 261 2.41 2.56 -1.99
N ASN A 262 1.28 2.33 -2.65
CA ASN A 262 -0.05 2.66 -2.15
C ASN A 262 -0.44 1.81 -0.92
N ALA A 263 -0.17 0.50 -0.96
CA ALA A 263 -0.43 -0.41 0.15
C ALA A 263 0.44 -0.10 1.37
N TRP A 264 1.72 0.19 1.14
CA TRP A 264 2.68 0.56 2.18
C TRP A 264 2.36 1.91 2.82
N LEU A 265 1.93 2.90 2.02
CA LEU A 265 1.44 4.18 2.51
C LEU A 265 0.15 4.02 3.31
N ARG A 266 -0.78 3.21 2.83
CA ARG A 266 -2.02 2.89 3.56
C ARG A 266 -1.69 2.25 4.90
N GLU A 267 -0.74 1.32 4.94
CA GLU A 267 -0.33 0.67 6.18
C GLU A 267 0.26 1.65 7.20
N TYR A 268 1.06 2.63 6.76
CA TYR A 268 1.57 3.68 7.64
C TYR A 268 0.45 4.36 8.44
N PHE A 269 -0.64 4.75 7.77
CA PHE A 269 -1.80 5.32 8.44
C PHE A 269 -2.59 4.29 9.24
N ALA A 270 -2.69 3.06 8.76
CA ALA A 270 -3.39 1.98 9.46
C ALA A 270 -2.69 1.62 10.79
N VAL A 271 -1.36 1.68 10.86
CA VAL A 271 -0.60 1.52 12.10
C VAL A 271 -0.93 2.64 13.07
N ILE A 272 -0.86 3.91 12.62
CA ILE A 272 -1.19 5.07 13.46
C ILE A 272 -2.62 4.96 14.00
N SER A 273 -3.58 4.66 13.13
CA SER A 273 -4.98 4.47 13.52
C SER A 273 -5.13 3.35 14.56
N GLY A 274 -4.46 2.22 14.36
CA GLY A 274 -4.52 1.10 15.30
C GLY A 274 -4.00 1.45 16.69
N TRP A 275 -2.92 2.25 16.78
CA TRP A 275 -2.42 2.76 18.06
C TRP A 275 -3.39 3.75 18.72
N VAL A 276 -3.98 4.66 17.95
CA VAL A 276 -4.94 5.66 18.47
C VAL A 276 -6.22 5.00 18.99
N LEU A 277 -6.67 3.93 18.32
CA LEU A 277 -7.89 3.20 18.66
C LEU A 277 -7.68 2.06 19.66
N GLY A 278 -6.43 1.77 20.05
CA GLY A 278 -6.10 0.66 20.95
C GLY A 278 -6.40 -0.71 20.34
N GLU A 279 -6.15 -0.88 19.04
CA GLU A 279 -6.30 -2.16 18.31
C GLU A 279 -5.17 -3.16 18.59
N PHE A 280 -4.02 -2.68 19.10
CA PHE A 280 -2.85 -3.49 19.47
C PHE A 280 -2.57 -3.43 20.97
#